data_AF-A0A523XRG1-F1
#
_entry.id   AF-A0A523XRG1-F1
#
_cell.length_a   1.000
_cell.length_b   1.000
_cell.length_c   1.000
_cell.angle_alpha   90.00
_cell.angle_beta   90.00
_cell.angle_gamma   90.00
#
_symmetry.space_group_name_H-M   'P 1'
#
loop_
_entity.id
_entity.type
_entity.pdbx_description
1 polymer ?
#
loop_
_entity_poly.entity_id
_entity_poly.type
_entity_poly.pdbx_seq_one_letter_code
_entity_poly.pdbx_strand_id
1 'polypeptide(L)'
;VIYIWHNPSANAHTQYTFGASFPRSYVPSEVVSEPVPEGELFQPSQPSSRGFTGTLLGFMCFGGIILFIVGIVALAVNSDRRRKLAYLPPKLAIEGHGIKRGLTAIEAAVLLETPLDRVLTMILFSSIKKGATQVVSEDPLKIERITPQPEKLRPYEEDFLKAMIDETSRKRRTALQKVMVTMVKSVQKKMKGFSLRETKNYYQAIIKKAWQQVEQAATPEVRSKLYDEGLEWTMLDRDFDDRTRRVFRTGPVFVPIWWGRYRPSTVSTPRPSTTTPTASAPGRSVSLPTLPGAQFAATMVTGVQNTASSMVSNVLSFTNGVTKTTNPPPPPSRSRSSWSSGGSSCACACACAGCACACAGGGR
;
A
#
# COMPACT_ATOMS: atom_id res chain seq x y z
N VAL A 1 84.62 -4.92 20.92
CA VAL A 1 85.30 -3.71 20.40
C VAL A 1 84.50 -2.51 20.87
N ILE A 2 85.12 -1.59 21.60
CA ILE A 2 84.45 -0.38 22.10
C ILE A 2 84.94 0.79 21.26
N TYR A 3 84.04 1.44 20.54
CA TYR A 3 84.32 2.66 19.79
C TYR A 3 83.88 3.85 20.62
N ILE A 4 84.83 4.73 20.96
CA ILE A 4 84.55 5.97 21.69
C ILE A 4 84.75 7.12 20.71
N TRP A 5 83.71 7.92 20.50
CA TRP A 5 83.76 9.09 19.63
C TRP A 5 83.65 10.35 20.49
N HIS A 6 84.51 11.33 20.22
CA HIS A 6 84.56 12.60 20.95
C HIS A 6 84.58 13.76 19.96
N ASN A 7 83.58 14.65 20.06
CA ASN A 7 83.54 15.88 19.28
C ASN A 7 83.52 17.09 20.20
N PRO A 8 84.62 17.87 20.25
CA PRO A 8 84.76 18.99 21.18
C PRO A 8 83.93 20.22 20.80
N SER A 9 83.25 20.24 19.65
CA SER A 9 82.39 21.35 19.19
C SER A 9 80.89 21.04 19.27
N ALA A 10 80.50 19.95 19.94
CA ALA A 10 79.09 19.58 20.08
C ALA A 10 78.35 20.52 21.07
N ASN A 11 77.12 20.90 20.74
CA ASN A 11 76.27 21.76 21.57
C ASN A 11 74.97 21.05 21.98
N ALA A 12 74.36 21.47 23.09
CA ALA A 12 73.29 20.70 23.76
C ALA A 12 71.92 20.74 23.06
N HIS A 13 71.71 21.63 22.09
CA HIS A 13 70.40 21.90 21.49
C HIS A 13 70.24 21.36 20.06
N THR A 14 71.28 20.75 19.48
CA THR A 14 71.23 20.21 18.12
C THR A 14 71.17 18.69 18.19
N GLN A 15 70.22 18.09 17.47
CA GLN A 15 70.09 16.63 17.43
C GLN A 15 71.13 16.06 16.46
N TYR A 16 72.05 15.25 16.98
CA TYR A 16 73.06 14.57 16.18
C TYR A 16 72.62 13.14 15.88
N THR A 17 72.55 12.80 14.60
CA THR A 17 72.22 11.45 14.14
C THR A 17 73.51 10.66 13.94
N PHE A 18 73.66 9.55 14.66
CA PHE A 18 74.81 8.66 14.52
C PHE A 18 74.36 7.35 13.90
N GLY A 19 75.11 6.88 12.90
CA GLY A 19 74.91 5.58 12.29
C GLY A 19 76.15 4.71 12.52
N ALA A 20 75.94 3.47 12.95
CA ALA A 20 76.98 2.45 12.92
C ALA A 20 76.61 1.45 11.81
N SER A 21 77.54 1.18 10.89
CA SER A 21 77.37 0.18 9.85
C SER A 21 78.17 -1.07 10.19
N PHE A 22 77.55 -2.25 10.06
CA PHE A 22 78.20 -3.53 10.27
C PHE A 22 78.32 -4.32 8.96
N PRO A 23 79.38 -5.12 8.76
CA PRO A 23 79.51 -5.97 7.59
C PRO A 23 78.35 -6.96 7.49
N ARG A 24 77.77 -7.08 6.29
CA ARG A 24 76.54 -7.85 6.03
C ARG A 24 76.63 -9.33 6.41
N SER A 25 77.84 -9.90 6.45
CA SER A 25 78.09 -11.30 6.85
C SER A 25 77.77 -11.60 8.31
N TYR A 26 77.72 -10.59 9.19
CA TYR A 26 77.53 -10.77 10.63
C TYR A 26 76.18 -10.25 11.15
N VAL A 27 75.28 -9.79 10.27
CA VAL A 27 73.95 -9.31 10.65
C VAL A 27 72.89 -10.27 10.10
N PRO A 28 72.14 -10.99 10.96
CA PRO A 28 71.07 -11.88 10.52
C PRO A 28 69.96 -11.09 9.81
N SER A 29 69.44 -11.62 8.71
CA SER A 29 68.43 -10.95 7.87
C SER A 29 67.09 -10.69 8.57
N GLU A 30 66.85 -11.31 9.72
CA GLU A 30 65.63 -11.18 10.52
C GLU A 30 65.59 -9.90 11.36
N VAL A 31 66.73 -9.22 11.57
CA VAL A 31 66.84 -8.02 12.41
C VAL A 31 66.67 -6.73 11.58
N VAL A 32 66.66 -6.82 10.25
CA VAL A 32 66.49 -5.68 9.36
C VAL A 32 65.01 -5.39 9.19
N SER A 33 64.48 -4.45 9.98
CA SER A 33 63.14 -3.91 9.77
C SER A 33 63.21 -2.73 8.80
N GLU A 34 62.65 -2.87 7.61
CA GLU A 34 62.45 -1.74 6.70
C GLU A 34 61.38 -0.81 7.31
N PRO A 35 61.67 0.50 7.52
CA PRO A 35 60.64 1.41 7.98
C PRO A 35 59.60 1.61 6.87
N VAL A 36 58.34 1.33 7.19
CA VAL A 36 57.19 1.62 6.32
C VAL A 36 57.12 3.14 6.13
N PRO A 37 57.10 3.66 4.89
CA PRO A 37 57.03 5.09 4.66
C PRO A 37 55.68 5.64 5.13
N GLU A 38 55.72 6.54 6.12
CA GLU A 38 54.60 7.38 6.52
C GLU A 38 54.29 8.36 5.39
N GLY A 39 53.25 8.09 4.59
CA GLY A 39 52.98 9.00 3.47
C GLY A 39 51.83 8.76 2.51
N GLU A 40 50.94 7.77 2.68
CA GLU A 40 49.79 7.63 1.75
C GLU A 40 48.45 7.41 2.48
N LEU A 41 47.90 8.49 3.00
CA LEU A 41 46.45 8.67 3.08
C LEU A 41 45.95 8.95 1.65
N PHE A 42 45.05 8.11 1.15
CA PHE A 42 44.41 8.16 -0.18
C PHE A 42 45.19 7.59 -1.38
N GLN A 43 45.13 6.25 -1.52
CA GLN A 43 45.03 5.60 -2.83
C GLN A 43 44.13 4.35 -2.72
N PRO A 44 43.14 4.16 -3.62
CA PRO A 44 42.36 2.94 -3.69
C PRO A 44 43.25 1.83 -4.26
N SER A 45 43.62 0.87 -3.42
CA SER A 45 44.54 -0.20 -3.79
C SER A 45 43.96 -1.12 -4.86
N GLN A 46 44.75 -1.31 -5.93
CA GLN A 46 44.66 -2.50 -6.78
C GLN A 46 44.99 -3.76 -5.95
N PRO A 47 44.37 -4.92 -6.25
CA PRO A 47 44.52 -6.11 -5.44
C PRO A 47 45.84 -6.82 -5.79
N SER A 48 46.83 -6.71 -4.92
CA SER A 48 47.86 -7.73 -4.80
C SER A 48 47.25 -8.99 -4.18
N SER A 49 47.55 -10.13 -4.79
CA SER A 49 46.87 -11.44 -4.73
C SER A 49 46.94 -12.19 -3.38
N ARG A 50 46.98 -11.50 -2.24
CA ARG A 50 46.94 -12.12 -0.90
C ARG A 50 45.99 -11.45 0.12
N GLY A 51 45.21 -10.45 -0.27
CA GLY A 51 44.27 -9.74 0.63
C GLY A 51 42.78 -9.85 0.27
N PHE A 52 42.42 -10.58 -0.80
CA PHE A 52 41.05 -10.58 -1.35
C PHE A 52 40.01 -11.24 -0.43
N THR A 53 40.45 -12.03 0.56
CA THR A 53 39.59 -12.64 1.58
C THR A 53 39.27 -11.75 2.78
N GLY A 54 39.96 -10.61 2.98
CA GLY A 54 39.73 -9.72 4.13
C GLY A 54 38.83 -8.52 3.82
N THR A 55 39.09 -7.85 2.70
CA THR A 55 38.39 -6.60 2.34
C THR A 55 37.00 -6.86 1.75
N LEU A 56 36.84 -7.98 1.04
CA LEU A 56 35.52 -8.44 0.56
C LEU A 56 34.64 -8.93 1.73
N LEU A 57 35.26 -9.52 2.77
CA LEU A 57 34.57 -9.96 3.99
C LEU A 57 34.08 -8.77 4.83
N GLY A 58 34.84 -7.67 4.90
CA GLY A 58 34.44 -6.46 5.61
C GLY A 58 33.24 -5.74 4.96
N PHE A 59 33.26 -5.60 3.63
CA PHE A 59 32.15 -4.98 2.88
C PHE A 59 30.91 -5.90 2.80
N MET A 60 31.11 -7.22 2.71
CA MET A 60 30.03 -8.22 2.71
C MET A 60 29.41 -8.44 4.10
N CYS A 61 30.18 -8.31 5.19
CA CYS A 61 29.65 -8.39 6.55
C CYS A 61 28.83 -7.14 6.91
N PHE A 62 29.36 -5.92 6.77
CA PHE A 62 28.61 -4.74 7.19
C PHE A 62 27.54 -4.31 6.17
N GLY A 63 27.85 -4.35 4.87
CA GLY A 63 26.86 -4.05 3.82
C GLY A 63 25.78 -5.13 3.70
N GLY A 64 26.15 -6.40 3.87
CA GLY A 64 25.22 -7.53 3.88
C GLY A 64 24.29 -7.52 5.08
N ILE A 65 24.78 -7.18 6.28
CA ILE A 65 23.93 -7.03 7.48
C ILE A 65 22.95 -5.86 7.31
N ILE A 66 23.36 -4.72 6.77
CA ILE A 66 22.45 -3.60 6.51
C ILE A 66 21.38 -3.98 5.47
N LEU A 67 21.75 -4.61 4.36
CA LEU A 67 20.79 -5.10 3.36
C LEU A 67 19.87 -6.18 3.92
N PHE A 68 20.36 -7.04 4.80
CA PHE A 68 19.57 -8.07 5.48
C PHE A 68 18.57 -7.47 6.47
N ILE A 69 18.98 -6.48 7.27
CA ILE A 69 18.09 -5.74 8.18
C ILE A 69 17.04 -4.97 7.37
N VAL A 70 17.45 -4.24 6.33
CA VAL A 70 16.52 -3.53 5.43
C VAL A 70 15.57 -4.52 4.74
N GLY A 71 16.07 -5.69 4.33
CA GLY A 71 15.28 -6.78 3.76
C GLY A 71 14.25 -7.34 4.73
N ILE A 72 14.64 -7.62 5.99
CA ILE A 72 13.72 -8.05 7.05
C ILE A 72 12.68 -6.98 7.33
N VAL A 73 13.08 -5.72 7.45
CA VAL A 73 12.14 -4.61 7.67
C VAL A 73 11.19 -4.46 6.48
N ALA A 74 11.69 -4.55 5.25
CA ALA A 74 10.85 -4.50 4.05
C ALA A 74 9.86 -5.67 3.98
N LEU A 75 10.30 -6.89 4.32
CA LEU A 75 9.44 -8.07 4.40
C LEU A 75 8.43 -7.97 5.56
N ALA A 76 8.84 -7.45 6.71
CA ALA A 76 7.96 -7.19 7.85
C ALA A 76 6.89 -6.16 7.50
N VAL A 77 7.28 -5.04 6.87
CA VAL A 77 6.35 -4.01 6.39
C VAL A 77 5.41 -4.56 5.31
N ASN A 78 5.91 -5.35 4.37
CA ASN A 78 5.09 -5.94 3.31
C ASN A 78 4.11 -6.98 3.87
N SER A 79 4.54 -7.83 4.80
CA SER A 79 3.67 -8.81 5.45
C SER A 79 2.60 -8.15 6.32
N ASP A 80 2.95 -7.10 7.07
CA ASP A 80 2.01 -6.31 7.86
C ASP A 80 0.98 -5.58 6.97
N ARG A 81 1.43 -5.00 5.85
CA ARG A 81 0.52 -4.43 4.83
C ARG A 81 -0.46 -5.48 4.28
N ARG A 82 0.01 -6.70 3.99
CA ARG A 82 -0.86 -7.80 3.53
C ARG A 82 -1.86 -8.23 4.59
N ARG A 83 -1.45 -8.31 5.87
CA ARG A 83 -2.35 -8.64 6.98
C ARG A 83 -3.46 -7.61 7.18
N LYS A 84 -3.17 -6.32 6.94
CA LYS A 84 -4.17 -5.24 7.04
C LYS A 84 -5.28 -5.33 6.00
N LEU A 85 -5.00 -5.90 4.83
CA LEU A 85 -6.02 -6.17 3.80
C LEU A 85 -6.82 -7.44 4.09
N ALA A 86 -6.26 -8.38 4.86
CA ALA A 86 -6.92 -9.62 5.26
C ALA A 86 -7.93 -9.40 6.40
N TYR A 87 -8.95 -8.55 6.18
CA TYR A 87 -10.05 -8.33 7.12
C TYR A 87 -11.21 -9.34 6.94
N LEU A 88 -11.13 -10.20 5.93
CA LEU A 88 -12.01 -11.35 5.78
C LEU A 88 -11.50 -12.54 6.61
N PRO A 89 -12.39 -13.22 7.36
CA PRO A 89 -11.99 -14.33 8.19
C PRO A 89 -11.65 -15.58 7.35
N PRO A 90 -10.74 -16.43 7.83
CA PRO A 90 -10.33 -17.65 7.13
C PRO A 90 -11.47 -18.67 6.98
N LYS A 91 -12.57 -18.52 7.73
CA LYS A 91 -13.77 -19.37 7.62
C LYS A 91 -14.53 -19.23 6.31
N LEU A 92 -14.29 -18.16 5.55
CA LEU A 92 -14.78 -18.03 4.16
C LEU A 92 -14.02 -18.92 3.17
N ALA A 93 -12.90 -19.51 3.58
CA ALA A 93 -12.10 -20.40 2.74
C ALA A 93 -12.56 -21.88 2.80
N ILE A 94 -13.65 -22.20 3.51
CA ILE A 94 -14.25 -23.53 3.42
C ILE A 94 -14.77 -23.67 1.99
N GLU A 95 -14.21 -24.61 1.23
CA GLU A 95 -14.48 -24.76 -0.20
C GLU A 95 -15.95 -25.09 -0.46
N GLY A 96 -16.74 -24.06 -0.74
CA GLY A 96 -18.03 -24.19 -1.39
C GLY A 96 -17.87 -24.48 -2.88
N HIS A 97 -18.96 -24.89 -3.53
CA HIS A 97 -18.96 -25.12 -4.98
C HIS A 97 -19.62 -23.94 -5.70
N GLY A 98 -18.97 -23.46 -6.76
CA GLY A 98 -19.51 -22.43 -7.64
C GLY A 98 -19.32 -20.99 -7.16
N ILE A 99 -19.71 -20.06 -8.05
CA ILE A 99 -19.50 -18.62 -7.89
C ILE A 99 -20.70 -17.91 -7.28
N LYS A 100 -20.46 -17.03 -6.30
CA LYS A 100 -21.50 -16.13 -5.78
C LYS A 100 -21.73 -14.98 -6.75
N ARG A 101 -22.82 -15.05 -7.53
CA ARG A 101 -23.28 -13.95 -8.40
C ARG A 101 -24.13 -12.93 -7.63
N GLY A 102 -24.25 -11.72 -8.16
CA GLY A 102 -25.13 -10.67 -7.64
C GLY A 102 -24.61 -9.92 -6.42
N LEU A 103 -23.29 -9.95 -6.15
CA LEU A 103 -22.68 -8.96 -5.28
C LEU A 103 -22.60 -7.63 -6.03
N THR A 104 -22.79 -6.56 -5.28
CA THR A 104 -22.61 -5.21 -5.78
C THR A 104 -21.12 -4.91 -5.98
N ALA A 105 -20.77 -3.88 -6.73
CA ALA A 105 -19.38 -3.45 -6.88
C ALA A 105 -18.73 -3.17 -5.51
N ILE A 106 -19.45 -2.52 -4.59
CA ILE A 106 -18.95 -2.21 -3.25
C ILE A 106 -18.77 -3.50 -2.41
N GLU A 107 -19.70 -4.45 -2.50
CA GLU A 107 -19.57 -5.75 -1.82
C GLU A 107 -18.44 -6.61 -2.41
N ALA A 108 -18.24 -6.54 -3.72
CA ALA A 108 -17.13 -7.17 -4.40
C ALA A 108 -15.78 -6.54 -4.01
N ALA A 109 -15.73 -5.23 -3.75
CA ALA A 109 -14.53 -4.56 -3.25
C ALA A 109 -14.09 -5.13 -1.89
N VAL A 110 -15.05 -5.32 -0.97
CA VAL A 110 -14.83 -6.01 0.31
C VAL A 110 -14.36 -7.44 0.10
N LEU A 111 -14.98 -8.17 -0.84
CA LEU A 111 -14.58 -9.54 -1.15
C LEU A 111 -13.14 -9.62 -1.69
N LEU A 112 -12.74 -8.65 -2.52
CA LEU A 112 -11.41 -8.55 -3.12
C LEU A 112 -10.37 -7.94 -2.18
N GLU A 113 -10.73 -7.68 -0.92
CA GLU A 113 -9.84 -7.16 0.12
C GLU A 113 -9.22 -5.81 -0.28
N THR A 114 -10.00 -4.95 -0.95
CA THR A 114 -9.56 -3.59 -1.29
C THR A 114 -9.39 -2.75 -0.03
N PRO A 115 -8.50 -1.74 -0.02
CA PRO A 115 -8.37 -0.81 1.10
C PRO A 115 -9.71 -0.20 1.55
N LEU A 116 -9.99 -0.18 2.86
CA LEU A 116 -11.31 0.19 3.38
C LEU A 116 -11.67 1.66 3.12
N ASP A 117 -10.67 2.54 3.10
CA ASP A 117 -10.78 3.94 2.69
C ASP A 117 -11.30 4.06 1.26
N ARG A 118 -10.79 3.24 0.33
CA ARG A 118 -11.31 3.18 -1.05
C ARG A 118 -12.76 2.69 -1.09
N VAL A 119 -13.12 1.70 -0.27
CA VAL A 119 -14.51 1.21 -0.20
C VAL A 119 -15.46 2.30 0.31
N LEU A 120 -15.07 3.09 1.32
CA LEU A 120 -15.86 4.23 1.80
C LEU A 120 -16.04 5.29 0.71
N THR A 121 -14.98 5.61 -0.02
CA THR A 121 -15.05 6.52 -1.17
C THR A 121 -16.03 6.00 -2.22
N MET A 122 -16.01 4.70 -2.54
CA MET A 122 -16.99 4.13 -3.46
C MET A 122 -18.44 4.22 -2.96
N ILE A 123 -18.67 4.06 -1.65
CA ILE A 123 -20.00 4.24 -1.05
C ILE A 123 -20.47 5.69 -1.23
N LEU A 124 -19.59 6.68 -1.03
CA LEU A 124 -19.92 8.08 -1.30
C LEU A 124 -20.29 8.30 -2.77
N PHE A 125 -19.44 7.88 -3.71
CA PHE A 125 -19.70 8.08 -5.13
C PHE A 125 -20.99 7.38 -5.59
N SER A 126 -21.28 6.17 -5.08
CA SER A 126 -22.54 5.49 -5.36
C SER A 126 -23.75 6.27 -4.80
N SER A 127 -23.62 6.84 -3.60
CA SER A 127 -24.66 7.68 -2.98
C SER A 127 -24.92 8.98 -3.76
N ILE A 128 -23.86 9.62 -4.27
CA ILE A 128 -23.96 10.83 -5.12
C ILE A 128 -24.61 10.48 -6.48
N LYS A 129 -24.16 9.38 -7.11
CA LYS A 129 -24.70 8.89 -8.37
C LYS A 129 -26.19 8.57 -8.28
N LYS A 130 -26.63 7.98 -7.17
CA LYS A 130 -28.06 7.73 -6.87
C LYS A 130 -28.85 8.99 -6.52
N GLY A 131 -28.18 10.11 -6.26
CA GLY A 131 -28.81 11.36 -5.88
C GLY A 131 -29.29 11.43 -4.44
N ALA A 132 -28.67 10.66 -3.54
CA ALA A 132 -28.98 10.72 -2.12
C ALA A 132 -28.23 11.85 -1.39
N THR A 133 -27.09 12.27 -1.93
CA THR A 133 -26.23 13.28 -1.31
C THR A 133 -25.52 14.15 -2.33
N GLN A 134 -25.11 15.34 -1.91
CA GLN A 134 -24.27 16.28 -2.66
C GLN A 134 -23.08 16.72 -1.80
N VAL A 135 -21.95 17.02 -2.44
CA VAL A 135 -20.75 17.58 -1.82
C VAL A 135 -20.88 19.11 -1.78
N VAL A 136 -20.79 19.67 -0.58
CA VAL A 136 -20.84 21.13 -0.36
C VAL A 136 -19.44 21.72 -0.34
N SER A 137 -18.50 21.01 0.29
CA SER A 137 -17.11 21.40 0.44
C SER A 137 -16.23 20.17 0.30
N GLU A 138 -15.13 20.29 -0.45
CA GLU A 138 -14.18 19.19 -0.65
C GLU A 138 -13.15 19.09 0.47
N ASP A 139 -12.73 20.24 1.01
CA ASP A 139 -11.73 20.30 2.09
C ASP A 139 -12.09 21.36 3.14
N PRO A 140 -12.52 20.96 4.36
CA PRO A 140 -12.82 19.58 4.76
C PRO A 140 -14.07 19.05 4.04
N LEU A 141 -14.11 17.75 3.78
CA LEU A 141 -15.24 17.09 3.12
C LEU A 141 -16.55 17.29 3.92
N LYS A 142 -17.50 18.03 3.34
CA LYS A 142 -18.86 18.23 3.87
C LYS A 142 -19.88 17.78 2.83
N ILE A 143 -20.83 16.97 3.27
CA ILE A 143 -21.88 16.43 2.41
C ILE A 143 -23.25 16.73 3.02
N GLU A 144 -24.25 16.92 2.17
CA GLU A 144 -25.64 17.18 2.54
C GLU A 144 -26.57 16.14 1.93
N ARG A 145 -27.70 15.88 2.59
CA ARG A 145 -28.75 14.98 2.04
C ARG A 145 -29.58 15.75 1.02
N ILE A 146 -29.91 15.08 -0.07
CA ILE A 146 -30.89 15.58 -1.03
C ILE A 146 -32.27 15.03 -0.63
N THR A 147 -33.27 15.91 -0.59
CA THR A 147 -34.66 15.56 -0.29
C THR A 147 -35.51 15.77 -1.54
N PRO A 148 -36.38 14.82 -1.94
CA PRO A 148 -36.64 13.52 -1.31
C PRO A 148 -35.49 12.53 -1.50
N GLN A 149 -35.30 11.63 -0.52
CA GLN A 149 -34.31 10.56 -0.67
C GLN A 149 -34.78 9.54 -1.72
N PRO A 150 -33.87 9.02 -2.55
CA PRO A 150 -34.22 8.01 -3.53
C PRO A 150 -34.60 6.69 -2.84
N GLU A 151 -35.66 6.03 -3.31
CA GLU A 151 -36.18 4.78 -2.74
C GLU A 151 -35.22 3.57 -2.85
N LYS A 152 -34.14 3.68 -3.64
CA LYS A 152 -33.20 2.58 -3.97
C LYS A 152 -31.86 2.67 -3.23
N LEU A 153 -31.84 3.31 -2.05
CA LEU A 153 -30.69 3.29 -1.17
C LEU A 153 -30.49 1.91 -0.55
N ARG A 154 -29.22 1.51 -0.39
CA ARG A 154 -28.87 0.26 0.28
C ARG A 154 -28.63 0.53 1.76
N PRO A 155 -28.80 -0.48 2.64
CA PRO A 155 -28.64 -0.29 4.09
C PRO A 155 -27.27 0.29 4.49
N TYR A 156 -26.19 -0.15 3.84
CA TYR A 156 -24.85 0.38 4.14
C TYR A 156 -24.62 1.81 3.61
N GLU A 157 -25.38 2.27 2.60
CA GLU A 157 -25.36 3.64 2.10
C GLU A 157 -26.11 4.56 3.07
N GLU A 158 -27.25 4.12 3.59
CA GLU A 158 -28.01 4.84 4.62
C GLU A 158 -27.20 5.00 5.91
N ASP A 159 -26.62 3.90 6.40
CA ASP A 159 -25.77 3.93 7.60
C ASP A 159 -24.53 4.82 7.38
N PHE A 160 -23.98 4.85 6.17
CA PHE A 160 -22.88 5.73 5.80
C PHE A 160 -23.29 7.20 5.81
N LEU A 161 -24.43 7.56 5.19
CA LEU A 161 -24.94 8.93 5.19
C LEU A 161 -25.25 9.41 6.61
N LYS A 162 -25.83 8.54 7.44
CA LYS A 162 -26.04 8.80 8.88
C LYS A 162 -24.72 9.05 9.60
N ALA A 163 -23.70 8.22 9.37
CA ALA A 163 -22.39 8.39 9.99
C ALA A 163 -21.67 9.67 9.55
N MET A 164 -21.83 10.10 8.29
CA MET A 164 -21.15 11.29 7.77
C MET A 164 -21.84 12.59 8.18
N ILE A 165 -23.18 12.61 8.19
CA ILE A 165 -23.98 13.84 8.33
C ILE A 165 -24.44 14.05 9.78
N ASP A 166 -24.91 12.99 10.43
CA ASP A 166 -25.59 13.12 11.73
C ASP A 166 -24.60 13.00 12.91
N GLU A 167 -23.44 12.35 12.69
CA GLU A 167 -22.44 12.12 13.73
C GLU A 167 -21.36 13.21 13.79
N THR A 168 -21.00 13.57 15.01
CA THR A 168 -19.86 14.45 15.30
C THR A 168 -18.53 13.83 14.85
N SER A 169 -17.53 14.66 14.55
CA SER A 169 -16.18 14.21 14.12
C SER A 169 -15.59 13.11 15.02
N ARG A 170 -15.80 13.18 16.35
CA ARG A 170 -15.33 12.18 17.32
C ARG A 170 -16.03 10.82 17.18
N LYS A 171 -17.35 10.80 16.91
CA LYS A 171 -18.16 9.57 16.81
C LYS A 171 -18.20 9.01 15.39
N ARG A 172 -18.03 9.86 14.37
CA ARG A 172 -18.03 9.52 12.95
C ARG A 172 -17.14 8.34 12.63
N ARG A 173 -15.91 8.33 13.16
CA ARG A 173 -14.97 7.23 12.95
C ARG A 173 -15.53 5.88 13.40
N THR A 174 -16.06 5.80 14.62
CA THR A 174 -16.63 4.57 15.18
C THR A 174 -17.88 4.16 14.41
N ALA A 175 -18.71 5.12 13.99
CA ALA A 175 -19.88 4.86 13.15
C ALA A 175 -19.46 4.29 11.77
N LEU A 176 -18.48 4.87 11.09
CA LEU A 176 -17.93 4.36 9.84
C LEU A 176 -17.31 2.96 10.00
N GLN A 177 -16.59 2.70 11.09
CA GLN A 177 -16.11 1.34 11.39
C GLN A 177 -17.27 0.35 11.53
N LYS A 178 -18.36 0.75 12.19
CA LYS A 178 -19.56 -0.09 12.32
C LYS A 178 -20.19 -0.39 10.95
N VAL A 179 -20.28 0.59 10.05
CA VAL A 179 -20.74 0.37 8.65
C VAL A 179 -19.91 -0.71 7.97
N MET A 180 -18.57 -0.58 8.02
CA MET A 180 -17.66 -1.54 7.41
C MET A 180 -17.78 -2.94 8.02
N VAL A 181 -17.88 -3.05 9.35
CA VAL A 181 -18.08 -4.33 10.05
C VAL A 181 -19.40 -4.99 9.63
N THR A 182 -20.49 -4.23 9.57
CA THR A 182 -21.80 -4.74 9.14
C THR A 182 -21.76 -5.22 7.69
N MET A 183 -21.12 -4.47 6.80
CA MET A 183 -20.96 -4.85 5.41
C MET A 183 -20.11 -6.12 5.25
N VAL A 184 -18.97 -6.21 5.93
CA VAL A 184 -18.11 -7.41 5.94
C VAL A 184 -18.89 -8.64 6.42
N LYS A 185 -19.68 -8.51 7.50
CA LYS A 185 -20.55 -9.59 7.99
C LYS A 185 -21.65 -9.98 6.99
N SER A 186 -22.22 -8.99 6.28
CA SER A 186 -23.21 -9.24 5.23
C SER A 186 -22.61 -10.02 4.06
N VAL A 187 -21.43 -9.62 3.57
CA VAL A 187 -20.68 -10.33 2.53
C VAL A 187 -20.32 -11.74 2.98
N GLN A 188 -19.84 -11.91 4.22
CA GLN A 188 -19.56 -13.23 4.78
C GLN A 188 -20.80 -14.14 4.78
N LYS A 189 -21.96 -13.61 5.17
CA LYS A 189 -23.22 -14.37 5.15
C LYS A 189 -23.62 -14.75 3.73
N LYS A 190 -23.46 -13.83 2.76
CA LYS A 190 -23.76 -14.06 1.33
C LYS A 190 -22.82 -15.08 0.67
N MET A 191 -21.59 -15.20 1.16
CA MET A 191 -20.57 -16.11 0.64
C MET A 191 -20.67 -17.53 1.19
N LYS A 192 -21.52 -17.79 2.20
CA LYS A 192 -21.70 -19.13 2.75
C LYS A 192 -22.10 -20.13 1.65
N GLY A 193 -21.33 -21.20 1.50
CA GLY A 193 -21.58 -22.26 0.53
C GLY A 193 -20.99 -22.01 -0.87
N PHE A 194 -20.30 -20.90 -1.11
CA PHE A 194 -19.67 -20.58 -2.40
C PHE A 194 -18.13 -20.64 -2.33
N SER A 195 -17.50 -20.88 -3.47
CA SER A 195 -16.04 -20.85 -3.59
C SER A 195 -15.52 -19.42 -3.55
N LEU A 196 -14.73 -19.09 -2.52
CA LEU A 196 -14.10 -17.77 -2.39
C LEU A 196 -13.18 -17.47 -3.58
N ARG A 197 -12.36 -18.43 -3.98
CA ARG A 197 -11.39 -18.28 -5.08
C ARG A 197 -12.09 -18.03 -6.41
N GLU A 198 -13.07 -18.87 -6.77
CA GLU A 198 -13.80 -18.72 -8.03
C GLU A 198 -14.60 -17.42 -8.04
N THR A 199 -15.20 -17.03 -6.92
CA THR A 199 -15.95 -15.79 -6.81
C THR A 199 -15.03 -14.56 -6.95
N LYS A 200 -13.85 -14.56 -6.32
CA LYS A 200 -12.85 -13.50 -6.51
C LYS A 200 -12.46 -13.38 -7.99
N ASN A 201 -12.17 -14.50 -8.65
CA ASN A 201 -11.81 -14.52 -10.08
C ASN A 201 -12.95 -14.01 -10.96
N TYR A 202 -14.19 -14.36 -10.64
CA TYR A 202 -15.38 -13.89 -11.36
C TYR A 202 -15.53 -12.36 -11.31
N TYR A 203 -15.41 -11.74 -10.14
CA TYR A 203 -15.50 -10.27 -10.04
C TYR A 203 -14.28 -9.57 -10.63
N GLN A 204 -13.09 -10.17 -10.57
CA GLN A 204 -11.93 -9.66 -11.30
C GLN A 204 -12.16 -9.64 -12.83
N ALA A 205 -12.83 -10.66 -13.38
CA ALA A 205 -13.20 -10.68 -14.79
C ALA A 205 -14.22 -9.59 -15.14
N ILE A 206 -15.18 -9.29 -14.25
CA ILE A 206 -16.13 -8.18 -14.42
C ILE A 206 -15.41 -6.83 -14.47
N ILE A 207 -14.46 -6.59 -13.57
CA ILE A 207 -13.67 -5.34 -13.55
C ILE A 207 -12.90 -5.17 -14.86
N LYS A 208 -12.23 -6.24 -15.33
CA LYS A 208 -11.53 -6.23 -16.63
C LYS A 208 -12.47 -5.93 -17.79
N LYS A 209 -13.64 -6.56 -17.80
CA LYS A 209 -14.66 -6.34 -18.84
C LYS A 209 -15.19 -4.90 -18.83
N ALA A 210 -15.41 -4.31 -17.66
CA ALA A 210 -15.84 -2.92 -17.53
C ALA A 210 -14.81 -1.96 -18.14
N TRP A 211 -13.52 -2.16 -17.85
CA TRP A 211 -12.46 -1.38 -18.47
C TRP A 211 -12.36 -1.59 -19.98
N GLN A 212 -12.45 -2.83 -20.45
CA GLN A 212 -12.45 -3.14 -21.88
C GLN A 212 -13.58 -2.41 -22.62
N GLN A 213 -14.78 -2.35 -22.04
CA GLN A 213 -15.91 -1.64 -22.64
C GLN A 213 -15.64 -0.14 -22.78
N VAL A 214 -15.02 0.49 -21.78
CA VAL A 214 -14.67 1.91 -21.83
C VAL A 214 -13.53 2.16 -22.84
N GLU A 215 -12.51 1.31 -22.84
CA GLU A 215 -11.34 1.44 -23.72
C GLU A 215 -11.68 1.22 -25.19
N GLN A 216 -12.56 0.26 -25.51
CA GLN A 216 -12.95 -0.08 -26.88
C GLN A 216 -14.06 0.82 -27.44
N ALA A 217 -14.58 1.77 -26.65
CA ALA A 217 -15.59 2.71 -27.11
C ALA A 217 -15.04 3.62 -28.22
N ALA A 218 -15.69 3.56 -29.39
CA ALA A 218 -15.26 4.27 -30.59
C ALA A 218 -15.40 5.80 -30.47
N THR A 219 -16.46 6.28 -29.82
CA THR A 219 -16.72 7.73 -29.68
C THR A 219 -16.56 8.22 -28.24
N PRO A 220 -16.16 9.49 -28.03
CA PRO A 220 -16.04 10.06 -26.68
C PRO A 220 -17.34 10.07 -25.88
N GLU A 221 -18.49 10.20 -26.54
CA GLU A 221 -19.84 10.16 -25.94
C GLU A 221 -20.13 8.77 -25.37
N VAL A 222 -19.93 7.73 -26.19
CA VAL A 222 -20.17 6.33 -25.78
C VAL A 222 -19.18 5.94 -24.68
N ARG A 223 -17.92 6.39 -24.79
CA ARG A 223 -16.91 6.17 -23.76
C ARG A 223 -17.33 6.77 -22.42
N SER A 224 -17.77 8.02 -22.43
CA SER A 224 -18.21 8.73 -21.22
C SER A 224 -19.43 8.05 -20.59
N LYS A 225 -20.39 7.60 -21.41
CA LYS A 225 -21.58 6.86 -20.96
C LYS A 225 -21.22 5.50 -20.35
N LEU A 226 -20.39 4.71 -21.01
CA LEU A 226 -19.95 3.41 -20.48
C LEU A 226 -19.13 3.56 -19.20
N TYR A 227 -18.32 4.62 -19.12
CA TYR A 227 -17.59 4.94 -17.89
C TYR A 227 -18.53 5.34 -16.76
N ASP A 228 -19.56 6.14 -17.03
CA ASP A 228 -20.58 6.49 -16.04
C ASP A 228 -21.30 5.24 -15.52
N GLU A 229 -21.83 4.41 -16.43
CA GLU A 229 -22.53 3.17 -16.09
C GLU A 229 -21.62 2.21 -15.31
N GLY A 230 -20.38 2.04 -15.76
CA GLY A 230 -19.37 1.15 -15.20
C GLY A 230 -18.53 1.74 -14.06
N LEU A 231 -18.75 2.98 -13.63
CA LEU A 231 -17.88 3.69 -12.68
C LEU A 231 -17.60 2.86 -11.43
N GLU A 232 -18.66 2.30 -10.82
CA GLU A 232 -18.52 1.51 -9.60
C GLU A 232 -17.58 0.32 -9.80
N TRP A 233 -17.61 -0.35 -10.96
CA TRP A 233 -16.74 -1.49 -11.27
C TRP A 233 -15.33 -1.07 -11.65
N THR A 234 -15.18 0.00 -12.43
CA THR A 234 -13.86 0.52 -12.82
C THR A 234 -13.05 1.01 -11.62
N MET A 235 -13.70 1.60 -10.60
CA MET A 235 -13.09 2.04 -9.34
C MET A 235 -12.49 0.91 -8.48
N LEU A 236 -12.93 -0.34 -8.65
CA LEU A 236 -12.33 -1.49 -7.94
C LEU A 236 -10.94 -1.83 -8.47
N ASP A 237 -10.62 -1.38 -9.69
CA ASP A 237 -9.34 -1.72 -10.30
C ASP A 237 -8.18 -1.15 -9.47
N ARG A 238 -7.12 -1.93 -9.32
CA ARG A 238 -5.91 -1.50 -8.62
C ARG A 238 -5.25 -0.36 -9.38
N ASP A 239 -5.32 -0.39 -10.71
CA ASP A 239 -4.74 0.60 -11.61
C ASP A 239 -5.74 1.69 -12.01
N PHE A 240 -6.81 1.90 -11.22
CA PHE A 240 -7.87 2.88 -11.52
C PHE A 240 -7.30 4.25 -11.89
N ASP A 241 -6.35 4.75 -11.10
CA ASP A 241 -5.74 6.08 -11.27
C ASP A 241 -5.06 6.21 -12.64
N ASP A 242 -4.22 5.23 -13.00
CA ASP A 242 -3.44 5.25 -14.23
C ASP A 242 -4.29 4.94 -15.46
N ARG A 243 -5.25 4.01 -15.34
CA ARG A 243 -6.18 3.70 -16.44
C ARG A 243 -7.10 4.87 -16.74
N THR A 244 -7.63 5.54 -15.70
CA THR A 244 -8.49 6.72 -15.90
C THR A 244 -7.72 7.82 -16.65
N ARG A 245 -6.47 8.11 -16.24
CA ARG A 245 -5.61 9.08 -16.95
C ARG A 245 -5.28 8.67 -18.37
N ARG A 246 -5.00 7.39 -18.61
CA ARG A 246 -4.66 6.85 -19.93
C ARG A 246 -5.84 6.92 -20.90
N VAL A 247 -7.00 6.46 -20.47
CA VAL A 247 -8.23 6.36 -21.28
C VAL A 247 -8.76 7.73 -21.68
N PHE A 248 -8.71 8.70 -20.75
CA PHE A 248 -9.20 10.05 -20.99
C PHE A 248 -8.10 11.05 -21.32
N ARG A 249 -6.89 10.59 -21.69
CA ARG A 249 -5.78 11.47 -22.04
C ARG A 249 -6.12 12.44 -23.18
N THR A 250 -6.93 11.98 -24.13
CA THR A 250 -7.25 12.69 -25.37
C THR A 250 -8.75 12.77 -25.59
N GLY A 251 -9.20 13.92 -26.08
CA GLY A 251 -10.60 14.15 -26.46
C GLY A 251 -11.46 14.73 -25.34
N PRO A 252 -12.68 15.20 -25.69
CA PRO A 252 -13.64 15.70 -24.72
C PRO A 252 -14.27 14.55 -23.93
N VAL A 253 -14.65 14.82 -22.68
CA VAL A 253 -15.45 13.93 -21.84
C VAL A 253 -16.78 14.59 -21.56
N PHE A 254 -17.85 13.84 -21.76
CA PHE A 254 -19.21 14.26 -21.43
C PHE A 254 -19.47 13.92 -19.98
N VAL A 255 -19.57 14.94 -19.12
CA VAL A 255 -19.69 14.69 -17.69
C VAL A 255 -21.08 14.13 -17.35
N PRO A 256 -21.15 13.11 -16.48
CA PRO A 256 -22.44 12.60 -16.01
C PRO A 256 -23.26 13.63 -15.25
N ILE A 257 -24.58 13.44 -15.19
CA ILE A 257 -25.50 14.36 -14.48
C ILE A 257 -25.14 14.50 -12.99
N TRP A 258 -24.66 13.42 -12.37
CA TRP A 258 -24.25 13.44 -10.96
C TRP A 258 -22.95 14.22 -10.71
N TRP A 259 -22.16 14.54 -11.76
CA TRP A 259 -20.90 15.26 -11.64
C TRP A 259 -21.07 16.63 -10.97
N GLY A 260 -22.16 17.34 -11.29
CA GLY A 260 -22.46 18.64 -10.66
C GLY A 260 -22.71 18.55 -9.15
N ARG A 261 -23.18 17.39 -8.66
CA ARG A 261 -23.37 17.13 -7.22
C ARG A 261 -22.07 16.77 -6.51
N TYR A 262 -21.09 16.28 -7.27
CA TYR A 262 -19.75 16.00 -6.76
C TYR A 262 -18.88 17.27 -6.76
N ARG A 263 -18.95 18.07 -7.83
CA ARG A 263 -18.18 19.30 -8.02
C ARG A 263 -19.07 20.46 -8.49
N PRO A 264 -19.79 21.12 -7.56
CA PRO A 264 -20.64 22.26 -7.92
C PRO A 264 -19.87 23.42 -8.55
N SER A 265 -18.58 23.60 -8.21
CA SER A 265 -17.73 24.67 -8.74
C SER A 265 -17.26 24.50 -10.19
N THR A 266 -17.37 23.30 -10.77
CA THR A 266 -16.89 23.02 -12.14
C THR A 266 -17.98 23.07 -13.19
N VAL A 267 -19.25 23.09 -12.78
CA VAL A 267 -20.36 23.35 -13.69
C VAL A 267 -20.50 24.86 -13.79
N SER A 268 -19.82 25.46 -14.77
CA SER A 268 -20.25 26.76 -15.28
C SER A 268 -21.70 26.59 -15.70
N THR A 269 -22.62 26.97 -14.81
CA THR A 269 -24.03 27.13 -15.18
C THR A 269 -23.99 28.06 -16.39
N PRO A 270 -24.71 27.78 -17.49
CA PRO A 270 -24.84 28.78 -18.54
C PRO A 270 -25.48 29.98 -17.87
N ARG A 271 -24.68 31.00 -17.57
CA ARG A 271 -25.20 32.32 -17.22
C ARG A 271 -26.11 32.65 -18.39
N PRO A 272 -27.40 32.98 -18.18
CA PRO A 272 -28.23 33.43 -19.28
C PRO A 272 -27.54 34.67 -19.85
N SER A 273 -26.87 34.48 -20.98
CA SER A 273 -26.39 35.56 -21.81
C SER A 273 -27.65 36.25 -22.30
N THR A 274 -27.96 37.38 -21.71
CA THR A 274 -28.91 38.36 -22.24
C THR A 274 -28.36 38.86 -23.57
N THR A 275 -28.55 38.05 -24.61
CA THR A 275 -28.32 38.40 -26.01
C THR A 275 -29.54 37.92 -26.78
N THR A 276 -30.41 38.90 -27.07
CA THR A 276 -31.36 39.02 -28.20
C THR A 276 -31.88 37.73 -28.87
N PRO A 277 -33.22 37.56 -28.94
CA PRO A 277 -33.80 36.36 -29.54
C PRO A 277 -33.64 36.43 -31.07
N THR A 278 -32.97 35.44 -31.65
CA THR A 278 -33.09 35.14 -33.08
C THR A 278 -33.75 33.77 -33.20
N ALA A 279 -34.80 33.72 -34.01
CA ALA A 279 -35.73 32.60 -34.10
C ALA A 279 -35.14 31.38 -34.82
N SER A 280 -35.74 30.22 -34.51
CA SER A 280 -35.92 29.03 -35.38
C SER A 280 -34.86 27.92 -35.32
N ALA A 281 -35.21 26.79 -34.66
CA ALA A 281 -35.15 25.39 -35.14
C ALA A 281 -35.01 24.37 -33.97
N PRO A 282 -35.48 23.12 -34.15
CA PRO A 282 -36.06 22.30 -33.08
C PRO A 282 -35.10 21.25 -32.51
N GLY A 283 -35.45 20.72 -31.34
CA GLY A 283 -34.77 19.59 -30.71
C GLY A 283 -33.90 20.02 -29.54
N ARG A 284 -34.49 20.03 -28.34
CA ARG A 284 -33.75 20.20 -27.08
C ARG A 284 -32.96 18.92 -26.79
N SER A 285 -31.90 18.66 -27.55
CA SER A 285 -30.86 17.72 -27.13
C SER A 285 -30.20 18.32 -25.89
N VAL A 286 -30.34 17.66 -24.75
CA VAL A 286 -29.62 18.03 -23.53
C VAL A 286 -28.13 17.81 -23.82
N SER A 287 -27.42 18.84 -24.28
CA SER A 287 -25.98 18.79 -24.47
C SER A 287 -25.35 18.78 -23.08
N LEU A 288 -24.84 17.61 -22.66
CA LEU A 288 -24.07 17.49 -21.43
C LEU A 288 -22.84 18.41 -21.51
N PRO A 289 -22.45 19.08 -20.41
CA PRO A 289 -21.22 19.87 -20.40
C PRO A 289 -20.02 19.00 -20.77
N THR A 290 -19.15 19.49 -21.65
CA THR A 290 -17.92 18.78 -22.06
C THR A 290 -16.72 19.35 -21.32
N LEU A 291 -15.86 18.48 -20.78
CA LEU A 291 -14.58 18.86 -20.19
C LEU A 291 -13.41 18.24 -20.97
N PRO A 292 -12.23 18.86 -21.00
CA PRO A 292 -11.02 18.20 -21.47
C PRO A 292 -10.78 16.91 -20.68
N GLY A 293 -10.61 15.77 -21.37
CA GLY A 293 -10.54 14.47 -20.72
C GLY A 293 -9.41 14.35 -19.69
N ALA A 294 -8.26 14.97 -19.95
CA ALA A 294 -7.13 14.98 -19.01
C ALA A 294 -7.49 15.69 -17.70
N GLN A 295 -8.25 16.80 -17.78
CA GLN A 295 -8.73 17.54 -16.61
C GLN A 295 -9.80 16.73 -15.85
N PHE A 296 -10.72 16.09 -16.58
CA PHE A 296 -11.69 15.18 -15.98
C PHE A 296 -11.01 14.04 -15.22
N ALA A 297 -10.04 13.36 -15.85
CA ALA A 297 -9.31 12.26 -15.23
C ALA A 297 -8.51 12.70 -14.00
N ALA A 298 -7.81 13.83 -14.08
CA ALA A 298 -7.11 14.40 -12.93
C ALA A 298 -8.08 14.68 -11.78
N THR A 299 -9.23 15.30 -12.09
CA THR A 299 -10.27 15.62 -11.10
C THR A 299 -10.86 14.38 -10.45
N MET A 300 -11.15 13.33 -11.23
CA MET A 300 -11.63 12.04 -10.71
C MET A 300 -10.62 11.41 -9.77
N VAL A 301 -9.36 11.30 -10.20
CA VAL A 301 -8.32 10.61 -9.42
C VAL A 301 -7.98 11.38 -8.14
N THR A 302 -7.71 12.68 -8.25
CA THR A 302 -7.46 13.55 -7.10
C THR A 302 -8.68 13.57 -6.18
N GLY A 303 -9.88 13.55 -6.76
CA GLY A 303 -11.13 13.46 -6.02
C GLY A 303 -11.24 12.22 -5.14
N VAL A 304 -10.96 11.04 -5.70
CA VAL A 304 -10.96 9.77 -4.96
C VAL A 304 -9.91 9.77 -3.84
N GLN A 305 -8.72 10.29 -4.13
CA GLN A 305 -7.61 10.38 -3.16
C GLN A 305 -7.93 11.33 -1.99
N ASN A 306 -8.42 12.54 -2.30
CA ASN A 306 -8.78 13.53 -1.29
C ASN A 306 -9.93 13.03 -0.41
N THR A 307 -10.98 12.46 -1.04
CA THR A 307 -12.13 11.89 -0.32
C THR A 307 -11.71 10.80 0.67
N ALA A 308 -10.82 9.89 0.24
CA ALA A 308 -10.30 8.83 1.11
C ALA A 308 -9.55 9.41 2.33
N SER A 309 -8.74 10.46 2.10
CA SER A 309 -7.99 11.13 3.17
C SER A 309 -8.88 11.88 4.17
N SER A 310 -9.95 12.53 3.69
CA SER A 310 -10.85 13.32 4.54
C SER A 310 -11.77 12.45 5.41
N MET A 311 -12.17 11.27 4.92
CA MET A 311 -13.01 10.36 5.70
C MET A 311 -12.25 9.63 6.80
N VAL A 312 -10.98 9.32 6.56
CA VAL A 312 -10.18 8.48 7.44
C VAL A 312 -8.82 9.13 7.72
N SER A 313 -8.78 10.00 8.72
CA SER A 313 -7.55 10.71 9.13
C SER A 313 -6.39 9.79 9.54
N ASN A 314 -6.69 8.57 10.02
CA ASN A 314 -5.69 7.56 10.32
C ASN A 314 -6.17 6.18 9.83
N VAL A 315 -5.83 5.87 8.57
CA VAL A 315 -6.22 4.64 7.86
C VAL A 315 -5.77 3.38 8.60
N LEU A 316 -4.58 3.40 9.21
CA LEU A 316 -4.03 2.26 9.94
C LEU A 316 -4.90 1.90 11.14
N SER A 317 -5.17 2.88 11.99
CA SER A 317 -5.97 2.66 13.19
C SER A 317 -7.45 2.41 12.86
N PHE A 318 -7.96 2.97 11.75
CA PHE A 318 -9.30 2.66 11.25
C PHE A 318 -9.42 1.20 10.85
N THR A 319 -8.50 0.73 10.00
CA THR A 319 -8.45 -0.64 9.50
C THR A 319 -8.26 -1.63 10.63
N ASN A 320 -7.35 -1.37 11.56
CA ASN A 320 -7.15 -2.21 12.74
C ASN A 320 -8.43 -2.37 13.58
N GLY A 321 -9.24 -1.30 13.71
CA GLY A 321 -10.51 -1.38 14.42
C GLY A 321 -11.52 -2.29 13.72
N VAL A 322 -11.61 -2.25 12.39
CA VAL A 322 -12.48 -3.15 11.61
C VAL A 322 -11.96 -4.59 11.68
N THR A 323 -10.68 -4.80 11.36
CA THR A 323 -10.05 -6.13 11.34
C THR A 323 -10.11 -6.81 12.70
N LYS A 324 -9.91 -6.09 13.81
CA LYS A 324 -10.04 -6.67 15.17
C LYS A 324 -11.41 -7.28 15.41
N THR A 325 -12.47 -6.74 14.82
CA THR A 325 -13.84 -7.25 14.95
C THR A 325 -14.18 -8.31 13.90
N THR A 326 -13.69 -8.18 12.67
CA THR A 326 -14.08 -9.07 11.55
C THR A 326 -13.16 -10.28 11.39
N ASN A 327 -11.88 -10.15 11.77
CA ASN A 327 -10.86 -11.17 11.72
C ASN A 327 -9.88 -11.03 12.91
N PRO A 328 -10.33 -11.36 14.15
CA PRO A 328 -9.49 -11.23 15.34
C PRO A 328 -8.25 -12.15 15.23
N PRO A 329 -7.09 -11.73 15.78
CA PRO A 329 -5.92 -12.59 15.83
C PRO A 329 -6.25 -13.88 16.61
N PRO A 330 -5.64 -15.03 16.25
CA PRO A 330 -5.79 -16.23 17.05
C PRO A 330 -5.38 -15.92 18.50
N PRO A 331 -6.09 -16.48 19.50
CA PRO A 331 -5.69 -16.31 20.88
C PRO A 331 -4.23 -16.79 21.02
N PRO A 332 -3.39 -16.12 21.84
CA PRO A 332 -2.05 -16.62 22.08
C PRO A 332 -2.18 -18.08 22.52
N SER A 333 -1.37 -18.95 21.92
CA SER A 333 -1.25 -20.33 22.37
C SER A 333 -0.96 -20.27 23.85
N ARG A 334 -1.89 -20.76 24.67
CA ARG A 334 -1.63 -21.00 26.09
C ARG A 334 -0.62 -22.15 26.13
N SER A 335 0.66 -21.86 25.92
CA SER A 335 1.71 -22.71 26.42
C SER A 335 1.51 -22.70 27.93
N ARG A 336 0.93 -23.77 28.46
CA ARG A 336 1.07 -24.08 29.88
C ARG A 336 2.59 -24.17 30.09
N SER A 337 3.18 -23.11 30.59
CA SER A 337 4.49 -23.16 31.22
C SER A 337 4.32 -24.02 32.46
N SER A 338 4.36 -25.34 32.27
CA SER A 338 4.67 -26.24 33.37
C SER A 338 6.13 -25.97 33.69
N TRP A 339 6.34 -25.12 34.70
CA TRP A 339 7.61 -25.09 35.41
C TRP A 339 7.73 -26.41 36.16
N SER A 340 8.16 -27.45 35.45
CA SER A 340 8.73 -28.64 36.07
C SER A 340 10.23 -28.38 36.18
N SER A 341 10.60 -27.86 37.35
CA SER A 341 11.94 -27.96 37.89
C SER A 341 12.30 -29.43 37.98
N GLY A 342 13.34 -29.86 37.26
CA GLY A 342 13.91 -31.19 37.48
C GLY A 342 14.70 -31.74 36.31
N GLY A 343 15.98 -31.39 36.26
CA GLY A 343 17.07 -32.32 35.98
C GLY A 343 17.22 -32.94 34.58
N SER A 344 18.49 -33.03 34.17
CA SER A 344 19.00 -33.94 33.14
C SER A 344 18.80 -33.54 31.67
N SER A 345 19.80 -32.83 31.17
CA SER A 345 20.40 -32.96 29.84
C SER A 345 19.97 -34.19 29.01
N CYS A 346 19.46 -33.94 27.80
CA CYS A 346 19.74 -34.75 26.62
C CYS A 346 19.65 -33.84 25.39
N ALA A 347 20.80 -33.35 24.93
CA ALA A 347 20.94 -32.76 23.62
C ALA A 347 20.90 -33.88 22.57
N CYS A 348 19.78 -34.02 21.86
CA CYS A 348 19.75 -34.77 20.61
C CYS A 348 19.95 -33.80 19.45
N ALA A 349 21.21 -33.60 19.07
CA ALA A 349 21.59 -33.14 17.76
C ALA A 349 21.42 -34.30 16.77
N CYS A 350 20.28 -34.40 16.09
CA CYS A 350 20.13 -35.28 14.93
C CYS A 350 20.49 -34.50 13.67
N ALA A 351 21.78 -34.53 13.33
CA ALA A 351 22.19 -34.57 11.94
C ALA A 351 21.89 -35.97 11.37
N CYS A 352 21.61 -36.02 10.07
CA CYS A 352 21.42 -37.19 9.21
C CYS A 352 19.97 -37.69 8.99
N ALA A 353 19.51 -37.41 7.76
CA ALA A 353 18.90 -38.36 6.83
C ALA A 353 17.75 -39.25 7.33
N GLY A 354 16.53 -38.89 6.89
CA GLY A 354 15.47 -39.83 6.57
C GLY A 354 14.94 -40.70 7.71
N CYS A 355 13.98 -40.19 8.47
CA CYS A 355 13.00 -41.03 9.16
C CYS A 355 11.69 -40.27 9.33
N ALA A 356 10.61 -40.86 8.81
CA ALA A 356 9.24 -40.40 9.02
C ALA A 356 8.85 -40.61 10.48
N CYS A 357 8.58 -39.52 11.22
CA CYS A 357 7.92 -39.61 12.51
C CYS A 357 6.44 -39.29 12.34
N ALA A 358 5.64 -40.35 12.28
CA ALA A 358 4.22 -40.30 12.55
C ALA A 358 4.01 -40.00 14.04
N CYS A 359 3.52 -38.81 14.37
CA CYS A 359 2.99 -38.55 15.71
C CYS A 359 1.52 -38.97 15.76
N ALA A 360 1.31 -40.20 16.25
CA ALA A 360 0.03 -40.66 16.75
C ALA A 360 -0.43 -39.83 17.96
N GLY A 361 -1.75 -39.72 18.11
CA GLY A 361 -2.41 -38.78 19.00
C GLY A 361 -2.22 -39.00 20.51
N GLY A 362 -2.48 -37.92 21.25
CA GLY A 362 -2.69 -37.94 22.70
C GLY A 362 -3.89 -37.07 23.03
N GLY A 363 -4.97 -37.70 23.48
CA GLY A 363 -6.16 -37.02 23.97
C GLY A 363 -5.94 -36.42 25.36
N ARG A 364 -6.46 -35.21 25.56
CA ARG A 364 -7.37 -34.76 26.62
C ARG A 364 -7.56 -33.25 26.54
#